data_AF-A0A1V9ZII5-F1
#
_entry.id   AF-A0A1V9ZII5-F1
#
_cell.length_a   1.000
_cell.length_b   1.000
_cell.length_c   1.000
_cell.angle_alpha   90.00
_cell.angle_beta   90.00
_cell.angle_gamma   90.00
#
_symmetry.space_group_name_H-M   'P 1'
#
loop_
_entity.id
_entity.type
_entity.pdbx_description
1 polymer ?
#
loop_
_entity_poly.entity_id
_entity_poly.type
_entity_poly.pdbx_seq_one_letter_code
_entity_poly.pdbx_strand_id
1 'polypeptide(L)'
;MSALGGLRVVAATSPIVFRMGTKKKHRLELVNNASDMTIAFKVQCTESARFRLQPAKGLVSPGASVPVHIQLASHNADEINCTFLVLSKPVESPDSVEQWSKSDTVTKDYIQAEIRCPEATAAPPDEATLGTTVAKHVVRLLVKNKSRKVANRLSEAEITFLRRQKAQVSAGCWAEWEDKAVQYRGRLQEKKRRTSSATSSASLSLRSDDSISVSSPRYGDDDTLSAHTDSNQSYLCCEPVDSVDTDAYYSRARQPADAPCHCVPRRETPRSCVEPACLWTRYMLDVCFQQLQHTATVCRSVSGHKEMKEAIARIARSAQELVVLHRTNPYFDDSPGLEVPKPRDLA
;
A
#
# COMPACT_ATOMS: atom_id res chain seq x y z
N MET A 1 26.36 32.62 31.10
CA MET A 1 25.33 31.84 30.39
C MET A 1 26.00 30.58 29.86
N SER A 2 25.90 29.46 30.57
CA SER A 2 26.44 28.19 30.10
C SER A 2 25.64 27.77 28.87
N ALA A 3 26.30 27.57 27.73
CA ALA A 3 25.65 27.07 26.53
C ALA A 3 24.96 25.75 26.87
N LEU A 4 23.65 25.64 26.57
CA LEU A 4 22.87 24.43 26.78
C LEU A 4 23.63 23.25 26.17
N GLY A 5 24.08 22.34 27.04
CA GLY A 5 24.91 21.19 26.69
C GLY A 5 24.13 20.20 25.83
N GLY A 6 24.13 20.42 24.52
CA GLY A 6 23.58 19.49 23.53
C GLY A 6 24.62 18.46 23.08
N LEU A 7 24.14 17.39 22.45
CA LEU A 7 25.02 16.46 21.74
C LEU A 7 25.57 17.14 20.49
N ARG A 8 26.89 17.10 20.29
CA ARG A 8 27.51 17.52 19.05
C ARG A 8 27.49 16.36 18.07
N VAL A 9 26.91 16.58 16.90
CA VAL A 9 26.95 15.62 15.79
C VAL A 9 28.23 15.83 14.98
N VAL A 10 29.06 14.79 14.90
CA VAL A 10 30.27 14.76 14.06
C VAL A 10 30.03 13.77 12.91
N ALA A 11 29.79 14.32 11.72
CA ALA A 11 29.68 13.55 10.48
C ALA A 11 30.94 13.74 9.64
N ALA A 12 31.47 12.64 9.09
CA ALA A 12 32.64 12.72 8.22
C ALA A 12 32.38 13.55 6.95
N THR A 13 31.14 13.52 6.44
CA THR A 13 30.71 14.25 5.25
C THR A 13 29.23 14.60 5.36
N SER A 14 28.85 15.82 4.95
CA SER A 14 27.46 16.23 4.77
C SER A 14 27.29 16.78 3.34
N PRO A 15 26.34 16.27 2.53
CA PRO A 15 25.38 15.22 2.87
C PRO A 15 26.02 13.82 2.97
N ILE A 16 25.36 12.91 3.70
CA ILE A 16 25.74 11.49 3.72
C ILE A 16 25.25 10.83 2.44
N VAL A 17 26.16 10.40 1.57
CA VAL A 17 25.80 9.78 0.29
C VAL A 17 25.77 8.26 0.39
N PHE A 18 24.59 7.67 0.22
CA PHE A 18 24.36 6.24 0.14
C PHE A 18 24.25 5.81 -1.33
N ARG A 19 24.93 4.73 -1.71
CA ARG A 19 24.83 4.16 -3.06
C ARG A 19 23.97 2.90 -3.05
N MET A 20 22.99 2.85 -3.95
CA MET A 20 22.12 1.68 -4.07
C MET A 20 22.91 0.43 -4.45
N GLY A 21 22.50 -0.71 -3.89
CA GLY A 21 23.20 -1.99 -4.06
C GLY A 21 24.45 -2.15 -3.17
N THR A 22 24.97 -1.08 -2.59
CA THR A 22 26.10 -1.17 -1.65
C THR A 22 25.59 -1.44 -0.23
N LYS A 23 26.23 -2.38 0.48
CA LYS A 23 25.97 -2.64 1.91
C LYS A 23 26.85 -1.76 2.82
N LYS A 24 27.25 -0.58 2.35
CA LYS A 24 28.14 0.32 3.10
C LYS A 24 27.43 0.87 4.33
N LYS A 25 28.09 0.78 5.49
CA LYS A 25 27.66 1.42 6.73
C LYS A 25 28.33 2.78 6.85
N HIS A 26 27.56 3.83 7.08
CA HIS A 26 28.06 5.15 7.42
C HIS A 26 28.07 5.29 8.94
N ARG A 27 29.14 5.88 9.49
CA ARG A 27 29.29 6.14 10.92
C ARG A 27 29.02 7.61 11.18
N LEU A 28 28.06 7.87 12.07
CA LEU A 28 27.77 9.17 12.64
C LEU A 28 28.22 9.16 14.10
N GLU A 29 29.08 10.10 14.50
CA GLU A 29 29.58 10.15 15.88
C GLU A 29 28.83 11.22 16.67
N LEU A 30 28.17 10.83 17.76
CA LEU A 30 27.50 11.75 18.68
C LEU A 30 28.40 11.95 19.89
N VAL A 31 28.82 13.19 20.15
CA VAL A 31 29.77 13.54 21.22
C VAL A 31 29.06 14.38 22.27
N ASN A 32 29.09 13.93 23.52
CA ASN A 32 28.58 14.69 24.65
C ASN A 32 29.70 15.57 25.22
N ASN A 33 29.62 16.87 24.95
CA ASN A 33 30.59 17.84 25.46
C ASN A 33 30.25 18.36 26.86
N ALA A 34 29.13 17.94 27.46
CA ALA A 34 28.82 18.29 28.84
C ALA A 34 29.77 17.55 29.79
N SER A 35 30.20 18.24 30.85
CA SER A 35 31.15 17.72 31.85
C SER A 35 30.51 16.83 32.91
N ASP A 36 29.23 17.03 33.19
CA ASP A 36 28.53 16.51 34.36
C ASP A 36 27.14 15.93 34.04
N MET A 37 26.70 15.99 32.79
CA MET A 37 25.34 15.65 32.40
C MET A 37 25.29 14.52 31.37
N THR A 38 24.48 13.50 31.64
CA THR A 38 24.17 12.45 30.67
C THR A 38 23.10 12.94 29.69
N ILE A 39 23.28 12.66 28.40
CA ILE A 39 22.33 13.06 27.37
C ILE A 39 21.69 11.81 26.75
N ALA A 40 20.36 11.75 26.73
CA ALA A 40 19.63 10.79 25.92
C ALA A 40 19.54 11.27 24.47
N PHE A 41 19.63 10.34 23.53
CA PHE A 41 19.46 10.63 22.11
C PHE A 41 18.47 9.68 21.44
N LYS A 42 17.86 10.17 20.36
CA LYS A 42 17.02 9.41 19.44
C LYS A 42 17.24 9.90 18.02
N VAL A 43 17.51 8.97 17.11
CA VAL A 43 17.70 9.25 15.69
C VAL A 43 16.44 8.84 14.93
N GLN A 44 15.88 9.79 14.18
CA GLN A 44 14.74 9.61 13.30
C GLN A 44 15.15 9.88 11.85
N CYS A 45 14.37 9.38 10.89
CA CYS A 45 14.60 9.59 9.47
C CYS A 45 13.26 9.80 8.77
N THR A 46 13.21 10.71 7.80
CA THR A 46 12.03 10.91 6.93
C THR A 46 11.63 9.63 6.20
N GLU A 47 12.60 8.76 5.91
CA GLU A 47 12.44 7.51 5.17
C GLU A 47 12.90 6.29 6.01
N SER A 48 12.40 6.19 7.25
CA SER A 48 12.86 5.18 8.23
C SER A 48 12.84 3.74 7.72
N ALA A 49 11.87 3.37 6.88
CA ALA A 49 11.77 2.03 6.29
C ALA A 49 12.97 1.66 5.39
N ARG A 50 13.73 2.66 4.91
CA ARG A 50 14.87 2.49 3.99
C ARG A 50 16.19 2.34 4.70
N PHE A 51 16.26 2.59 6.00
CA PHE A 51 17.53 2.60 6.74
C PHE A 51 17.50 1.67 7.94
N ARG A 52 18.64 1.05 8.23
CA ARG A 52 18.92 0.38 9.50
C ARG A 52 19.82 1.29 10.32
N LEU A 53 19.38 1.61 11.54
CA LEU A 53 20.09 2.46 12.49
C LEU A 53 20.55 1.61 13.68
N GLN A 54 21.82 1.72 14.05
CA GLN A 54 22.39 0.96 15.18
C GLN A 54 23.48 1.76 15.93
N PRO A 55 23.22 2.19 17.18
CA PRO A 55 21.92 2.27 17.86
C PRO A 55 21.03 3.39 17.30
N ALA A 56 19.70 3.24 17.42
CA ALA A 56 18.74 4.30 17.04
C ALA A 56 18.36 5.22 18.21
N LYS A 57 18.51 4.73 19.45
CA LYS A 57 18.30 5.47 20.69
C LYS A 57 19.31 5.02 21.75
N GLY A 58 19.63 5.87 22.71
CA GLY A 58 20.53 5.50 23.80
C GLY A 58 20.88 6.67 24.71
N LEU A 59 21.88 6.44 25.57
CA LEU A 59 22.46 7.42 26.48
C LEU A 59 23.92 7.68 26.11
N VAL A 60 24.38 8.90 26.33
CA VAL A 60 25.79 9.29 26.18
C VAL A 60 26.24 9.96 27.47
N SER A 61 27.16 9.32 28.18
CA SER A 61 27.75 9.83 29.42
C SER A 61 28.51 11.15 29.18
N PRO A 62 28.74 11.96 30.22
CA PRO A 62 29.53 13.18 30.10
C PRO A 62 30.92 12.91 29.51
N GLY A 63 31.35 13.73 28.55
CA GLY A 63 32.62 13.57 27.84
C GLY A 63 32.74 12.34 26.93
N ALA A 64 31.71 11.50 26.83
CA ALA A 64 31.74 10.29 26.00
C ALA A 64 31.26 10.55 24.58
N SER A 65 31.56 9.60 23.68
CA SER A 65 30.98 9.56 22.33
C SER A 65 30.31 8.22 22.05
N VAL A 66 29.31 8.23 21.16
CA VAL A 66 28.64 7.01 20.68
C VAL A 66 28.60 6.98 19.15
N PRO A 67 29.04 5.88 18.51
CA PRO A 67 28.92 5.72 17.06
C PRO A 67 27.54 5.18 16.68
N VAL A 68 26.78 5.96 15.91
CA VAL A 68 25.55 5.52 15.25
C VAL A 68 25.87 5.06 13.83
N HIS A 69 25.60 3.79 13.56
CA HIS A 69 25.77 3.20 12.23
C HIS A 69 24.47 3.31 11.44
N ILE A 70 24.57 3.88 10.25
CA ILE A 70 23.45 4.04 9.31
C ILE A 70 23.75 3.19 8.08
N GLN A 71 22.82 2.29 7.73
CA GLN A 71 22.94 1.43 6.57
C GLN A 71 21.69 1.49 5.71
N LEU A 72 21.86 1.66 4.40
CA LEU A 72 20.75 1.57 3.44
C LEU A 72 20.25 0.11 3.39
N ALA A 73 18.96 -0.09 3.58
CA ALA A 73 18.31 -1.39 3.47
C ALA A 73 18.16 -1.78 1.99
N SER A 74 18.24 -3.08 1.69
CA SER A 74 18.42 -3.60 0.32
C SER A 74 17.17 -3.55 -0.58
N HIS A 75 16.08 -2.91 -0.17
CA HIS A 75 14.80 -2.94 -0.88
C HIS A 75 14.48 -1.61 -1.56
N ASN A 76 14.16 -1.68 -2.87
CA ASN A 76 13.53 -0.65 -3.71
C ASN A 76 13.78 0.78 -3.26
N ALA A 77 15.04 1.17 -3.31
CA ALA A 77 15.41 2.55 -3.17
C ALA A 77 15.19 3.22 -4.54
N ASP A 78 14.36 4.25 -4.61
CA ASP A 78 14.44 5.25 -5.69
C ASP A 78 15.39 6.36 -5.24
N GLU A 79 16.00 7.08 -6.17
CA GLU A 79 16.82 8.24 -5.82
C GLU A 79 15.99 9.25 -5.04
N ILE A 80 16.46 9.61 -3.85
CA ILE A 80 15.74 10.53 -2.97
C ILE A 80 16.73 11.23 -2.04
N ASN A 81 16.36 12.46 -1.66
CA ASN A 81 16.96 13.17 -0.56
C ASN A 81 16.19 12.83 0.72
N CYS A 82 16.93 12.50 1.77
CA CYS A 82 16.36 12.14 3.06
C CYS A 82 17.08 12.90 4.18
N THR A 83 16.37 13.13 5.28
CA THR A 83 16.90 13.88 6.41
C THR A 83 16.87 12.99 7.64
N PHE A 84 18.01 12.88 8.32
CA PHE A 84 18.07 12.32 9.66
C PHE A 84 17.92 13.43 10.69
N LEU A 85 17.06 13.20 11.67
CA LEU A 85 16.83 14.10 12.80
C LEU A 85 17.40 13.43 14.05
N VAL A 86 18.44 14.04 14.63
CA VAL A 86 18.98 13.64 15.93
C VAL A 86 18.32 14.51 16.99
N LEU A 87 17.53 13.88 17.84
CA LEU A 87 16.95 14.48 19.03
C LEU A 87 17.87 14.19 20.20
N SER A 88 18.14 15.21 21.01
CA SER A 88 18.93 15.06 22.23
C SER A 88 18.26 15.78 23.40
N LYS A 89 18.34 15.20 24.59
CA LYS A 89 17.75 15.76 25.81
C LYS A 89 18.62 15.43 27.02
N PRO A 90 18.88 16.39 27.92
CA PRO A 90 19.53 16.11 29.20
C PRO A 90 18.69 15.15 30.05
N VAL A 91 19.36 14.25 30.77
CA VAL A 91 18.72 13.24 31.63
C VAL A 91 19.37 13.20 33.00
N GLU A 92 18.54 13.33 34.03
CA GLU A 92 18.95 13.26 35.45
C GLU A 92 18.98 11.80 35.95
N SER A 93 18.06 10.94 35.48
CA SER A 93 17.99 9.52 35.86
C SER A 93 17.96 8.59 34.65
N PRO A 94 18.72 7.48 34.65
CA PRO A 94 18.80 6.57 33.50
C PRO A 94 17.46 5.93 33.12
N ASP A 95 16.50 5.86 34.04
CA ASP A 95 15.15 5.30 33.78
C ASP A 95 14.29 6.21 32.89
N SER A 96 14.68 7.48 32.71
CA SER A 96 13.92 8.46 31.94
C SER A 96 14.09 8.35 30.41
N VAL A 97 14.83 7.36 29.90
CA VAL A 97 15.15 7.20 28.46
C VAL A 97 13.90 7.01 27.58
N GLU A 98 12.84 6.43 28.14
CA GLU A 98 11.61 6.17 27.40
C GLU A 98 10.66 7.38 27.36
N GLN A 99 10.82 8.30 28.31
CA GLN A 99 9.92 9.43 28.48
C GLN A 99 10.39 10.65 27.66
N TRP A 100 10.18 10.57 26.35
CA TRP A 100 10.25 11.72 25.44
C TRP A 100 9.00 12.58 25.60
N SER A 101 8.82 13.19 26.78
CA SER A 101 7.77 14.17 27.00
C SER A 101 8.01 15.41 26.14
N LYS A 102 6.95 16.19 25.88
CA LYS A 102 7.00 17.50 25.17
C LYS A 102 7.72 18.57 26.02
N SER A 103 8.92 18.27 26.47
CA SER A 103 9.75 19.19 27.23
C SER A 103 10.45 20.15 26.27
N ASP A 104 10.55 21.42 26.67
CA ASP A 104 11.19 22.48 25.88
C ASP A 104 12.72 22.33 25.78
N THR A 105 13.30 21.31 26.42
CA THR A 105 14.76 21.07 26.51
C THR A 105 15.32 20.18 25.39
N VAL A 106 14.51 19.79 24.41
CA VAL A 106 14.95 18.89 23.33
C VAL A 106 15.68 19.67 22.24
N THR A 107 16.97 19.39 22.06
CA THR A 107 17.78 19.88 20.95
C THR A 107 17.59 19.01 19.70
N LYS A 108 17.65 19.63 18.53
CA LYS A 108 17.35 19.01 17.23
C LYS A 108 18.46 19.31 16.22
N ASP A 109 19.13 18.26 15.75
CA ASP A 109 20.12 18.37 14.68
C ASP A 109 19.65 17.65 13.43
N TYR A 110 19.76 18.32 12.27
CA TYR A 110 19.34 17.79 10.98
C TYR A 110 20.57 17.42 10.14
N ILE A 111 20.60 16.19 9.66
CA ILE A 111 21.69 15.66 8.83
C ILE A 111 21.10 15.28 7.48
N GLN A 112 21.58 15.94 6.43
CA GLN A 112 21.17 15.65 5.07
C GLN A 112 21.81 14.36 4.56
N ALA A 113 21.04 13.58 3.82
CA ALA A 113 21.50 12.36 3.19
C ALA A 113 20.88 12.18 1.80
N GLU A 114 21.67 11.60 0.90
CA GLU A 114 21.27 11.38 -0.48
C GLU A 114 21.41 9.90 -0.81
N ILE A 115 20.41 9.35 -1.49
CA ILE A 115 20.49 8.00 -2.05
C ILE A 115 20.68 8.13 -3.56
N ARG A 116 21.85 7.73 -4.04
CA ARG A 116 22.22 7.77 -5.46
C ARG A 116 22.20 6.38 -6.09
N CYS A 117 21.84 6.30 -7.37
CA CYS A 117 22.16 5.12 -8.14
C CYS A 117 23.68 4.88 -8.12
N PRO A 118 24.12 3.61 -8.21
CA PRO A 118 25.50 3.36 -8.59
C PRO A 118 25.73 4.07 -9.94
N GLU A 119 26.49 5.16 -9.91
CA GLU A 119 27.10 5.69 -11.13
C GLU A 119 27.80 4.51 -11.78
N ALA A 120 27.41 4.20 -13.02
CA ALA A 120 28.11 3.25 -13.84
C ALA A 120 29.55 3.75 -13.88
N THR A 121 30.41 3.10 -13.10
CA THR A 121 31.80 3.49 -12.95
C THR A 121 32.35 3.46 -14.37
N ALA A 122 32.77 4.62 -14.86
CA ALA A 122 33.10 4.86 -16.25
C ALA A 122 34.28 3.99 -16.69
N ALA A 123 33.99 2.72 -16.97
CA ALA A 123 34.63 2.04 -18.08
C ALA A 123 34.13 2.73 -19.35
N PRO A 124 35.01 2.94 -20.34
CA PRO A 124 34.62 3.56 -21.62
C PRO A 124 33.36 2.85 -22.16
N PRO A 125 32.37 3.62 -22.64
CA PRO A 125 31.04 3.11 -22.90
C PRO A 125 31.09 2.15 -24.10
N ASP A 126 31.11 0.86 -23.81
CA ASP A 126 30.77 -0.16 -24.78
C ASP A 126 29.25 -0.01 -25.04
N GLU A 127 28.86 0.28 -26.29
CA GLU A 127 27.49 0.66 -26.70
C GLU A 127 26.41 -0.32 -26.20
N ALA A 128 26.78 -1.58 -25.93
CA ALA A 128 25.92 -2.61 -25.37
C ALA A 128 25.36 -2.27 -23.97
N THR A 129 26.07 -1.46 -23.18
CA THR A 129 25.69 -1.19 -21.78
C THR A 129 24.58 -0.13 -21.69
N LEU A 130 24.56 0.83 -22.61
CA LEU A 130 23.52 1.88 -22.67
C LEU A 130 22.14 1.29 -23.00
N GLY A 131 22.08 0.29 -23.88
CA GLY A 131 20.82 -0.38 -24.23
C GLY A 131 20.17 -1.04 -23.02
N THR A 132 20.97 -1.54 -22.06
CA THR A 132 20.47 -2.27 -20.90
C THR A 132 19.81 -1.35 -19.86
N THR A 133 20.32 -0.12 -19.67
CA THR A 133 19.75 0.84 -18.72
C THR A 133 18.43 1.41 -19.24
N VAL A 134 18.39 1.75 -20.53
CA VAL A 134 17.18 2.23 -21.22
C VAL A 134 16.10 1.15 -21.18
N ALA A 135 16.42 -0.09 -21.53
CA ALA A 135 15.49 -1.21 -21.47
C ALA A 135 14.89 -1.40 -20.06
N LYS A 136 15.73 -1.37 -19.02
CA LYS A 136 15.26 -1.47 -17.61
C LYS A 136 14.30 -0.33 -17.24
N HIS A 137 14.59 0.90 -17.68
CA HIS A 137 13.73 2.04 -17.40
C HIS A 137 12.39 1.94 -18.15
N VAL A 138 12.40 1.59 -19.44
CA VAL A 138 11.19 1.37 -20.23
C VAL A 138 10.32 0.27 -19.62
N VAL A 139 10.89 -0.88 -19.25
CA VAL A 139 10.16 -1.97 -18.58
C VAL A 139 9.50 -1.50 -17.28
N ARG A 140 10.20 -0.70 -16.47
CA ARG A 140 9.63 -0.14 -15.23
C ARG A 140 8.42 0.76 -15.51
N LEU A 141 8.51 1.64 -16.52
CA LEU A 141 7.42 2.51 -16.92
C LEU A 141 6.23 1.72 -17.50
N LEU A 142 6.47 0.65 -18.25
CA LEU A 142 5.42 -0.24 -18.76
C LEU A 142 4.69 -0.97 -17.62
N VAL A 143 5.42 -1.43 -16.59
CA VAL A 143 4.83 -2.02 -15.37
C VAL A 143 3.94 -1.00 -14.66
N LYS A 144 4.43 0.24 -14.52
CA LYS A 144 3.71 1.37 -13.93
C LYS A 144 2.43 1.67 -14.72
N ASN A 145 2.52 1.79 -16.04
CA ASN A 145 1.38 2.09 -16.93
C ASN A 145 0.24 1.07 -16.83
N LYS A 146 0.55 -0.22 -16.70
CA LYS A 146 -0.50 -1.26 -16.59
C LYS A 146 -1.26 -1.18 -15.25
N SER A 147 -0.77 -0.43 -14.25
CA SER A 147 -1.39 -0.35 -12.91
C SER A 147 -2.66 0.49 -12.93
N ARG A 148 -3.74 0.00 -12.30
CA ARG A 148 -5.00 0.75 -12.16
C ARG A 148 -4.95 1.80 -11.03
N LYS A 149 -3.93 1.77 -10.17
CA LYS A 149 -3.77 2.74 -9.07
C LYS A 149 -3.48 4.14 -9.62
N VAL A 150 -4.18 5.16 -9.12
CA VAL A 150 -3.98 6.57 -9.51
C VAL A 150 -2.55 7.03 -9.27
N ALA A 151 -1.92 6.61 -8.17
CA ALA A 151 -0.52 6.91 -7.85
C ALA A 151 0.50 6.38 -8.88
N ASN A 152 0.08 5.43 -9.74
CA ASN A 152 0.93 4.84 -10.78
C ASN A 152 0.59 5.37 -12.18
N ARG A 153 -0.16 6.48 -12.29
CA ARG A 153 -0.32 7.15 -13.60
C ARG A 153 1.04 7.65 -14.08
N LEU A 154 1.29 7.51 -15.38
CA LEU A 154 2.49 8.06 -16.00
C LEU A 154 2.38 9.58 -16.11
N SER A 155 3.49 10.28 -15.88
CA SER A 155 3.59 11.70 -16.19
C SER A 155 3.68 11.92 -17.71
N GLU A 156 3.40 13.13 -18.17
CA GLU A 156 3.51 13.48 -19.59
C GLU A 156 4.93 13.28 -20.14
N ALA A 157 5.95 13.55 -19.32
CA ALA A 157 7.35 13.30 -19.65
C ALA A 157 7.64 11.80 -19.84
N GLU A 158 7.10 10.95 -18.95
CA GLU A 158 7.25 9.48 -19.05
C GLU A 158 6.53 8.93 -20.30
N ILE A 159 5.34 9.44 -20.63
CA ILE A 159 4.60 9.07 -21.84
C ILE A 159 5.39 9.46 -23.09
N THR A 160 5.92 10.68 -23.12
CA THR A 160 6.74 11.19 -24.24
C THR A 160 8.01 10.36 -24.41
N PHE A 161 8.66 10.00 -23.30
CA PHE A 161 9.81 9.11 -23.31
C PHE A 161 9.46 7.72 -23.88
N LEU A 162 8.38 7.09 -23.43
CA LEU A 162 7.95 5.79 -23.95
C LEU A 162 7.63 5.84 -25.44
N ARG A 163 6.96 6.90 -25.91
CA ARG A 163 6.67 7.09 -27.35
C ARG A 163 7.96 7.23 -28.17
N ARG A 164 8.92 8.01 -27.67
CA ARG A 164 10.23 8.19 -28.32
C ARG A 164 10.99 6.87 -28.40
N GLN A 165 11.06 6.12 -27.30
CA GLN A 165 11.74 4.83 -27.26
C GLN A 165 11.07 3.80 -28.17
N LYS A 166 9.73 3.75 -28.18
CA LYS A 166 8.98 2.86 -29.08
C LYS A 166 9.28 3.14 -30.56
N ALA A 167 9.48 4.39 -30.93
CA ALA A 167 9.82 4.77 -32.31
C ALA A 167 11.29 4.44 -32.69
N GLN A 168 12.18 4.30 -31.70
CA GLN A 168 13.61 4.08 -31.93
C GLN A 168 14.00 2.60 -31.97
N VAL A 169 13.19 1.70 -31.39
CA VAL A 169 13.48 0.27 -31.33
C VAL A 169 12.66 -0.54 -32.32
N SER A 170 13.20 -1.70 -32.72
CA SER A 170 12.44 -2.65 -33.53
C SER A 170 11.21 -3.17 -32.79
N ALA A 171 10.17 -3.54 -33.54
CA ALA A 171 8.93 -4.08 -32.97
C ALA A 171 9.17 -5.31 -32.08
N GLY A 172 10.12 -6.18 -32.45
CA GLY A 172 10.50 -7.35 -31.65
C GLY A 172 11.11 -6.97 -30.29
N CYS A 173 12.02 -6.00 -30.27
CA CYS A 173 12.62 -5.50 -29.02
C CYS A 173 11.57 -4.86 -28.10
N TRP A 174 10.63 -4.08 -28.68
CA TRP A 174 9.52 -3.52 -27.91
C TRP A 174 8.61 -4.60 -27.32
N ALA A 175 8.27 -5.62 -28.11
CA ALA A 175 7.46 -6.76 -27.65
C ALA A 175 8.15 -7.49 -26.48
N GLU A 176 9.46 -7.73 -26.56
CA GLU A 176 10.21 -8.33 -25.45
C GLU A 176 10.15 -7.48 -24.16
N TRP A 177 10.17 -6.15 -24.28
CA TRP A 177 10.05 -5.25 -23.14
C TRP A 177 8.64 -5.28 -22.53
N GLU A 178 7.61 -5.37 -23.37
CA GLU A 178 6.22 -5.54 -22.92
C GLU A 178 6.04 -6.87 -22.18
N ASP A 179 6.60 -7.96 -22.69
CA ASP A 179 6.58 -9.27 -22.04
C ASP A 179 7.32 -9.26 -20.70
N LYS A 180 8.53 -8.70 -20.66
CA LYS A 180 9.29 -8.51 -19.42
C LYS A 180 8.48 -7.70 -18.39
N ALA A 181 7.76 -6.66 -18.83
CA ALA A 181 6.90 -5.88 -17.95
C ALA A 181 5.71 -6.67 -17.42
N VAL A 182 5.07 -7.52 -18.24
CA VAL A 182 4.00 -8.42 -17.80
C VAL A 182 4.50 -9.42 -16.76
N GLN A 183 5.63 -10.09 -17.04
CA GLN A 183 6.25 -11.04 -16.11
C GLN A 183 6.62 -10.39 -14.77
N TYR A 184 7.23 -9.20 -14.81
CA TYR A 184 7.61 -8.48 -13.60
C TYR A 184 6.40 -8.10 -12.75
N ARG A 185 5.32 -7.67 -13.39
CA ARG A 185 4.05 -7.38 -12.70
C ARG A 185 3.45 -8.63 -12.06
N GLY A 186 3.45 -9.77 -12.75
CA GLY A 186 2.97 -11.04 -12.20
C GLY A 186 3.73 -11.41 -10.92
N ARG A 187 5.07 -11.29 -10.93
CA ARG A 187 5.91 -11.52 -9.74
C ARG A 187 5.59 -10.57 -8.59
N LEU A 188 5.31 -9.29 -8.87
CA LEU A 188 4.91 -8.32 -7.85
C LEU A 188 3.55 -8.67 -7.22
N GLN A 189 2.58 -9.09 -8.03
CA GLN A 189 1.27 -9.53 -7.55
C GLN A 189 1.37 -10.79 -6.69
N GLU A 190 2.18 -11.77 -7.12
CA GLU A 190 2.43 -12.99 -6.35
C GLU A 190 3.12 -12.70 -5.02
N LYS A 191 4.14 -11.83 -5.02
CA LYS A 191 4.79 -11.40 -3.78
C LYS A 191 3.79 -10.73 -2.83
N LYS A 192 2.92 -9.86 -3.36
CA LYS A 192 1.87 -9.21 -2.58
C LYS A 192 0.90 -10.23 -1.98
N ARG A 193 0.48 -11.24 -2.76
CA ARG A 193 -0.39 -12.33 -2.32
C ARG A 193 0.23 -13.10 -1.16
N ARG A 194 1.51 -13.46 -1.27
CA ARG A 194 2.25 -14.16 -0.19
C ARG A 194 2.35 -13.32 1.08
N THR A 195 2.60 -12.01 0.95
CA THR A 195 2.67 -11.12 2.11
C THR A 195 1.31 -10.90 2.77
N SER A 196 0.20 -10.86 2.02
CA SER A 196 -1.13 -10.77 2.63
C SER A 196 -1.51 -12.05 3.37
N SER A 197 -1.21 -13.22 2.81
CA SER A 197 -1.51 -14.50 3.47
C SER A 197 -0.71 -14.71 4.75
N ALA A 198 0.56 -14.30 4.78
CA ALA A 198 1.40 -14.44 5.98
C ALA A 198 0.91 -13.60 7.17
N THR A 199 0.32 -12.42 6.90
CA THR A 199 -0.24 -11.57 7.96
C THR A 199 -1.52 -12.16 8.55
N SER A 200 -2.36 -12.81 7.75
CA SER A 200 -3.58 -13.47 8.24
C SER A 200 -3.28 -14.67 9.14
N SER A 201 -2.26 -15.48 8.80
CA SER A 201 -1.91 -16.67 9.62
C SER A 201 -1.24 -16.34 10.95
N ALA A 202 -0.57 -15.18 11.08
CA ALA A 202 0.05 -14.76 12.33
C ALA A 202 -0.96 -14.22 13.37
N SER A 203 -2.21 -14.00 12.98
CA SER A 203 -3.23 -13.35 13.82
C SER A 203 -4.04 -14.34 14.69
N LEU A 204 -3.91 -15.65 14.46
CA LEU A 204 -4.74 -16.68 15.11
C LEU A 204 -4.05 -17.48 16.22
N SER A 205 -2.78 -17.20 16.54
CA SER A 205 -1.99 -18.01 17.48
C SER A 205 -1.76 -17.35 18.86
N LEU A 206 -2.65 -16.48 19.35
CA LEU A 206 -2.42 -15.72 20.59
C LEU A 206 -3.65 -15.54 21.50
N ARG A 207 -4.57 -16.51 21.56
CA ARG A 207 -5.65 -16.53 22.58
C ARG A 207 -6.03 -17.94 23.06
N SER A 208 -5.24 -18.44 24.00
CA SER A 208 -5.58 -19.42 25.06
C SER A 208 -4.47 -19.19 26.10
N ASP A 209 -4.65 -18.85 27.36
CA ASP A 209 -5.71 -19.00 28.34
C ASP A 209 -5.60 -17.83 29.34
N ASP A 210 -6.71 -17.39 29.92
CA ASP A 210 -6.85 -17.33 31.37
C ASP A 210 -8.22 -16.77 31.76
N SER A 211 -8.93 -17.60 32.48
CA SER A 211 -10.22 -17.34 33.09
C SER A 211 -10.05 -17.38 34.60
N ILE A 212 -10.80 -16.52 35.29
CA ILE A 212 -11.51 -16.72 36.58
C ILE A 212 -11.53 -15.39 37.37
N SER A 213 -12.73 -14.82 37.45
CA SER A 213 -13.49 -14.25 38.59
C SER A 213 -12.82 -13.44 39.71
N VAL A 214 -13.50 -12.59 40.50
CA VAL A 214 -14.81 -11.89 40.61
C VAL A 214 -14.60 -10.99 41.84
N SER A 215 -15.07 -9.73 41.85
CA SER A 215 -15.84 -9.07 42.94
C SER A 215 -15.86 -7.52 42.86
N SER A 216 -17.08 -7.00 42.79
CA SER A 216 -17.59 -5.60 42.91
C SER A 216 -17.39 -4.96 44.31
N PRO A 217 -18.05 -3.80 44.65
CA PRO A 217 -18.24 -2.50 43.96
C PRO A 217 -17.89 -1.31 44.90
N ARG A 218 -17.88 -0.06 44.39
CA ARG A 218 -18.41 1.11 45.14
C ARG A 218 -18.64 2.36 44.28
N TYR A 219 -19.73 3.02 44.62
CA TYR A 219 -20.33 4.25 44.10
C TYR A 219 -19.41 5.48 44.07
N GLY A 220 -19.70 6.38 43.14
CA GLY A 220 -19.22 7.77 43.16
C GLY A 220 -19.67 8.50 41.90
N ASP A 221 -20.86 9.11 41.96
CA ASP A 221 -21.33 10.16 41.06
C ASP A 221 -20.32 11.32 41.03
N ASP A 222 -19.98 11.82 39.84
CA ASP A 222 -19.94 13.26 39.63
C ASP A 222 -20.01 13.61 38.14
N ASP A 223 -20.99 14.45 37.83
CA ASP A 223 -21.34 15.00 36.53
C ASP A 223 -20.29 16.00 36.04
N THR A 224 -19.59 15.69 34.94
CA THR A 224 -19.06 16.72 34.04
C THR A 224 -19.14 16.29 32.58
N LEU A 225 -20.10 16.88 31.88
CA LEU A 225 -20.33 16.74 30.44
C LEU A 225 -19.18 17.39 29.65
N SER A 226 -18.36 16.57 28.99
CA SER A 226 -17.53 16.97 27.86
C SER A 226 -17.71 15.95 26.73
N ALA A 227 -18.51 16.33 25.73
CA ALA A 227 -18.79 15.53 24.55
C ALA A 227 -17.61 15.63 23.58
N HIS A 228 -16.69 14.68 23.66
CA HIS A 228 -15.74 14.38 22.59
C HIS A 228 -16.14 13.04 21.96
N THR A 229 -16.78 13.08 20.79
CA THR A 229 -17.16 11.87 20.04
C THR A 229 -15.96 11.35 19.25
N ASP A 230 -15.19 10.45 19.85
CA ASP A 230 -14.25 9.59 19.14
C ASP A 230 -15.01 8.47 18.43
N SER A 231 -15.35 8.69 17.17
CA SER A 231 -15.79 7.63 16.25
C SER A 231 -14.56 7.13 15.48
N ASN A 232 -13.89 6.12 16.04
CA ASN A 232 -12.75 5.45 15.41
C ASN A 232 -12.88 3.92 15.48
N GLN A 233 -14.09 3.42 15.21
CA GLN A 233 -14.37 1.99 15.02
C GLN A 233 -15.33 1.78 13.85
N SER A 234 -14.89 2.04 12.62
CA SER A 234 -15.66 1.71 11.41
C SER A 234 -14.75 1.19 10.29
N TYR A 235 -13.95 0.16 10.58
CA TYR A 235 -13.24 -0.61 9.53
C TYR A 235 -13.28 -2.13 9.76
N LEU A 236 -14.27 -2.63 10.49
CA LEU A 236 -14.53 -4.07 10.62
C LEU A 236 -15.92 -4.40 10.07
N CYS A 237 -16.06 -4.44 8.75
CA CYS A 237 -17.13 -5.18 8.08
C CYS A 237 -16.66 -5.45 6.64
N CYS A 238 -16.74 -6.72 6.23
CA CYS A 238 -16.35 -7.31 4.94
C CYS A 238 -14.94 -7.93 4.89
N GLU A 239 -14.69 -8.96 5.70
CA GLU A 239 -13.92 -10.09 5.19
C GLU A 239 -14.87 -10.94 4.32
N PRO A 240 -14.56 -11.20 3.04
CA PRO A 240 -15.30 -12.18 2.26
C PRO A 240 -14.98 -13.58 2.79
N VAL A 241 -16.04 -14.31 3.11
CA VAL A 241 -16.03 -15.73 3.47
C VAL A 241 -15.27 -16.53 2.42
N ASP A 242 -14.34 -17.35 2.90
CA ASP A 242 -13.56 -18.29 2.10
C ASP A 242 -14.46 -19.14 1.19
N SER A 243 -14.18 -19.08 -0.11
CA SER A 243 -14.68 -20.06 -1.07
C SER A 243 -13.87 -21.33 -0.90
N VAL A 244 -14.55 -22.36 -0.43
CA VAL A 244 -14.19 -23.78 -0.38
C VAL A 244 -13.44 -24.23 -1.64
N ASP A 245 -12.42 -25.06 -1.43
CA ASP A 245 -11.58 -25.75 -2.41
C ASP A 245 -12.37 -26.35 -3.59
N THR A 246 -12.09 -25.88 -4.81
CA THR A 246 -12.54 -26.50 -6.07
C THR A 246 -11.38 -27.10 -6.87
N ASP A 247 -10.26 -27.43 -6.23
CA ASP A 247 -9.04 -27.90 -6.93
C ASP A 247 -8.93 -29.43 -7.08
N ALA A 248 -9.93 -30.22 -6.66
CA ALA A 248 -9.84 -31.67 -6.71
C ALA A 248 -10.31 -32.36 -8.02
N TYR A 249 -10.85 -31.64 -9.01
CA TYR A 249 -11.46 -32.30 -10.20
C TYR A 249 -10.88 -31.96 -11.58
N TYR A 250 -9.85 -31.11 -11.70
CA TYR A 250 -9.29 -30.70 -13.00
C TYR A 250 -7.92 -31.30 -13.37
N SER A 251 -7.64 -32.53 -12.94
CA SER A 251 -6.45 -33.27 -13.42
C SER A 251 -6.77 -34.25 -14.54
N ARG A 252 -7.33 -33.79 -15.68
CA ARG A 252 -7.17 -34.45 -17.00
C ARG A 252 -7.86 -33.68 -18.14
N ALA A 253 -7.11 -32.78 -18.79
CA ALA A 253 -7.08 -32.58 -20.24
C ALA A 253 -6.26 -31.32 -20.54
N ARG A 254 -5.16 -31.46 -21.28
CA ARG A 254 -4.45 -30.32 -21.86
C ARG A 254 -5.33 -29.72 -22.96
N GLN A 255 -5.86 -28.54 -22.75
CA GLN A 255 -6.28 -27.62 -23.82
C GLN A 255 -5.70 -26.22 -23.57
N PRO A 256 -5.40 -25.46 -24.63
CA PRO A 256 -4.71 -24.17 -24.54
C PRO A 256 -5.60 -23.09 -23.92
N ALA A 257 -5.05 -22.36 -22.95
CA ALA A 257 -5.75 -21.45 -22.04
C ALA A 257 -6.09 -20.05 -22.63
N ASP A 258 -6.07 -19.87 -23.95
CA ASP A 258 -6.21 -18.56 -24.61
C ASP A 258 -7.44 -18.47 -25.54
N ALA A 259 -8.48 -19.24 -25.32
CA ALA A 259 -9.76 -19.02 -25.99
C ALA A 259 -10.63 -18.08 -25.13
N PRO A 260 -10.87 -16.80 -25.52
CA PRO A 260 -11.90 -15.99 -24.89
C PRO A 260 -13.26 -16.72 -24.99
N CYS A 261 -14.15 -16.61 -23.99
CA CYS A 261 -15.49 -17.20 -24.15
C CYS A 261 -16.09 -16.64 -25.44
N HIS A 262 -16.35 -17.54 -26.39
CA HIS A 262 -16.98 -17.20 -27.66
C HIS A 262 -18.47 -16.97 -27.43
N CYS A 263 -18.78 -16.07 -26.50
CA CYS A 263 -20.09 -15.51 -26.27
C CYS A 263 -20.31 -14.38 -27.30
N VAL A 264 -20.04 -14.66 -28.58
CA VAL A 264 -20.34 -13.75 -29.69
C VAL A 264 -21.82 -13.94 -30.01
N PRO A 265 -22.62 -12.86 -30.07
CA PRO A 265 -24.05 -12.96 -30.24
C PRO A 265 -24.37 -13.49 -31.63
N ARG A 266 -24.59 -14.80 -31.75
CA ARG A 266 -25.25 -15.38 -32.92
C ARG A 266 -26.74 -15.11 -32.76
N ARG A 267 -27.33 -14.48 -33.77
CA ARG A 267 -28.58 -13.70 -33.76
C ARG A 267 -29.88 -14.41 -33.34
N GLU A 268 -29.82 -15.63 -32.80
CA GLU A 268 -31.02 -16.43 -32.55
C GLU A 268 -30.94 -17.08 -31.16
N THR A 269 -31.80 -16.58 -30.28
CA THR A 269 -32.04 -16.95 -28.86
C THR A 269 -30.96 -16.58 -27.83
N PRO A 270 -31.26 -15.68 -26.87
CA PRO A 270 -30.38 -15.37 -25.75
C PRO A 270 -30.40 -16.54 -24.77
N ARG A 271 -29.40 -17.41 -24.83
CA ARG A 271 -29.17 -18.38 -23.75
C ARG A 271 -28.19 -17.74 -22.76
N SER A 272 -28.59 -17.67 -21.49
CA SER A 272 -27.71 -17.20 -20.43
C SER A 272 -26.44 -18.05 -20.39
N CYS A 273 -25.28 -17.39 -20.41
CA CYS A 273 -24.01 -18.09 -20.37
C CYS A 273 -23.84 -18.75 -18.99
N VAL A 274 -23.88 -20.08 -18.95
CA VAL A 274 -23.70 -20.91 -17.74
C VAL A 274 -22.22 -21.14 -17.40
N GLU A 275 -21.31 -20.48 -18.11
CA GLU A 275 -19.89 -20.61 -17.84
C GLU A 275 -19.57 -20.03 -16.43
N PRO A 276 -18.75 -20.72 -15.62
CA PRO A 276 -18.51 -20.33 -14.22
C PRO A 276 -18.03 -18.89 -14.04
N ALA A 277 -17.28 -18.35 -15.00
CA ALA A 277 -16.84 -16.96 -15.00
C ALA A 277 -18.01 -15.97 -15.19
N CYS A 278 -19.01 -16.32 -16.01
CA CYS A 278 -20.22 -15.53 -16.20
C CYS A 278 -21.13 -15.61 -14.97
N LEU A 279 -21.27 -16.78 -14.36
CA LEU A 279 -22.02 -16.96 -13.10
C LEU A 279 -21.39 -16.18 -11.94
N TRP A 280 -20.07 -16.19 -11.81
CA TRP A 280 -19.37 -15.42 -10.78
C TRP A 280 -19.50 -13.91 -11.01
N THR A 281 -19.41 -13.46 -12.26
CA THR A 281 -19.63 -12.05 -12.61
C THR A 281 -21.05 -11.62 -12.27
N ARG A 282 -22.05 -12.46 -12.56
CA ARG A 282 -23.45 -12.21 -12.21
C ARG A 282 -23.66 -12.14 -10.70
N TYR A 283 -23.15 -13.12 -9.96
CA TYR A 283 -23.20 -13.14 -8.50
C TYR A 283 -22.58 -11.88 -7.88
N MET A 284 -21.41 -11.45 -8.37
CA MET A 284 -20.76 -10.24 -7.88
C MET A 284 -21.56 -8.97 -8.17
N LEU A 285 -22.25 -8.92 -9.31
CA LEU A 285 -23.16 -7.83 -9.65
C LEU A 285 -24.39 -7.81 -8.73
N ASP A 286 -24.96 -8.97 -8.41
CA ASP A 286 -26.08 -9.09 -7.47
C ASP A 286 -25.69 -8.66 -6.04
N VAL A 287 -24.51 -9.05 -5.57
CA VAL A 287 -23.98 -8.61 -4.27
C VAL A 287 -23.76 -7.08 -4.25
N CYS A 288 -23.17 -6.51 -5.31
CA CYS A 288 -23.03 -5.06 -5.43
C CYS A 288 -24.39 -4.34 -5.43
N PHE A 289 -25.39 -4.92 -6.09
CA PHE A 289 -26.74 -4.38 -6.13
C PHE A 289 -27.42 -4.40 -4.76
N GLN A 290 -27.34 -5.52 -4.02
CA GLN A 290 -27.88 -5.64 -2.67
C GLN A 290 -27.21 -4.65 -1.71
N GLN A 291 -25.89 -4.46 -1.80
CA GLN A 291 -25.18 -3.49 -0.98
C GLN A 291 -25.57 -2.04 -1.30
N LEU A 292 -25.81 -1.72 -2.59
CA LEU A 292 -26.32 -0.41 -2.99
C LEU A 292 -27.76 -0.17 -2.49
N GLN A 293 -28.63 -1.17 -2.51
CA GLN A 293 -29.98 -1.08 -1.96
C GLN A 293 -29.98 -0.91 -0.43
N HIS A 294 -29.12 -1.65 0.28
CA HIS A 294 -28.94 -1.50 1.72
C HIS A 294 -28.43 -0.09 2.07
N THR A 295 -27.42 0.39 1.35
CA THR A 295 -26.89 1.75 1.50
C THR A 295 -27.99 2.78 1.28
N ALA A 296 -28.79 2.66 0.21
CA ALA A 296 -29.90 3.57 -0.06
C ALA A 296 -30.99 3.56 1.04
N THR A 297 -31.21 2.42 1.70
CA THR A 297 -32.17 2.28 2.81
C THR A 297 -31.65 2.91 4.09
N VAL A 298 -30.40 2.63 4.47
CA VAL A 298 -29.71 3.25 5.62
C VAL A 298 -29.66 4.76 5.45
N CYS A 299 -29.33 5.23 4.26
CA CYS A 299 -29.33 6.63 3.88
C CYS A 299 -30.66 7.37 4.12
N ARG A 300 -31.81 6.71 3.94
CA ARG A 300 -33.13 7.30 4.23
C ARG A 300 -33.42 7.40 5.73
N SER A 301 -32.78 6.57 6.55
CA SER A 301 -32.97 6.57 8.01
C SER A 301 -32.15 7.64 8.74
N VAL A 302 -31.10 8.19 8.12
CA VAL A 302 -30.23 9.21 8.74
C VAL A 302 -30.83 10.61 8.57
N SER A 303 -31.36 11.16 9.65
CA SER A 303 -31.88 12.54 9.72
C SER A 303 -30.95 13.42 10.55
N GLY A 304 -30.29 14.42 9.94
CA GLY A 304 -29.54 15.40 10.75
C GLY A 304 -28.81 16.52 10.02
N HIS A 305 -28.15 16.29 8.88
CA HIS A 305 -27.31 17.31 8.24
C HIS A 305 -27.69 17.56 6.78
N LYS A 306 -27.92 18.81 6.39
CA LYS A 306 -28.35 19.20 5.03
C LYS A 306 -27.34 18.77 3.95
N GLU A 307 -26.06 18.98 4.18
CA GLU A 307 -24.99 18.56 3.26
C GLU A 307 -24.85 17.04 3.18
N MET A 308 -25.01 16.35 4.31
CA MET A 308 -25.04 14.89 4.37
C MET A 308 -26.25 14.34 3.62
N LYS A 309 -27.43 14.96 3.74
CA LYS A 309 -28.64 14.61 2.98
C LYS A 309 -28.43 14.77 1.47
N GLU A 310 -27.72 15.80 1.02
CA GLU A 310 -27.42 16.00 -0.41
C GLU A 310 -26.38 14.99 -0.95
N ALA A 311 -25.35 14.67 -0.17
CA ALA A 311 -24.38 13.62 -0.52
C ALA A 311 -25.06 12.24 -0.58
N ILE A 312 -25.90 11.94 0.41
CA ILE A 312 -26.72 10.74 0.48
C ILE A 312 -27.70 10.67 -0.71
N ALA A 313 -28.37 11.77 -1.06
CA ALA A 313 -29.30 11.81 -2.19
C ALA A 313 -28.58 11.57 -3.52
N ARG A 314 -27.34 12.04 -3.68
CA ARG A 314 -26.51 11.74 -4.87
C ARG A 314 -26.16 10.27 -4.95
N ILE A 315 -25.72 9.67 -3.85
CA ILE A 315 -25.40 8.23 -3.79
C ILE A 315 -26.65 7.39 -4.08
N ALA A 316 -27.80 7.75 -3.51
CA ALA A 316 -29.07 7.07 -3.75
C ALA A 316 -29.52 7.17 -5.23
N ARG A 317 -29.33 8.33 -5.89
CA ARG A 317 -29.60 8.48 -7.33
C ARG A 317 -28.70 7.60 -8.18
N SER A 318 -27.39 7.62 -7.94
CA SER A 318 -26.44 6.77 -8.69
C SER A 318 -26.71 5.28 -8.46
N ALA A 319 -27.09 4.87 -7.24
CA ALA A 319 -27.52 3.51 -6.96
C ALA A 319 -28.78 3.13 -7.76
N GLN A 320 -29.79 4.02 -7.82
CA GLN A 320 -31.02 3.78 -8.57
C GLN A 320 -30.78 3.71 -10.08
N GLU A 321 -29.89 4.53 -10.63
CA GLU A 321 -29.48 4.47 -12.04
C GLU A 321 -28.83 3.12 -12.39
N LEU A 322 -27.95 2.62 -11.52
CA LEU A 322 -27.36 1.28 -11.68
C LEU A 322 -28.42 0.18 -11.59
N VAL A 323 -29.42 0.34 -10.71
CA VAL A 323 -30.54 -0.61 -10.60
C VAL A 323 -31.38 -0.63 -11.87
N VAL A 324 -31.68 0.54 -12.43
CA VAL A 324 -32.42 0.66 -13.69
C VAL A 324 -31.61 0.07 -14.82
N LEU A 325 -30.32 0.40 -14.94
CA LEU A 325 -29.43 -0.16 -15.95
C LEU A 325 -29.34 -1.68 -15.85
N HIS A 326 -29.30 -2.26 -14.66
CA HIS A 326 -29.34 -3.72 -14.50
C HIS A 326 -30.65 -4.31 -15.03
N ARG A 327 -31.79 -3.71 -14.67
CA ARG A 327 -33.12 -4.20 -15.06
C ARG A 327 -33.46 -4.00 -16.53
N THR A 328 -32.96 -2.93 -17.14
CA THR A 328 -33.22 -2.61 -18.55
C THR A 328 -32.18 -3.20 -19.49
N ASN A 329 -31.10 -3.77 -18.95
CA ASN A 329 -30.07 -4.38 -19.76
C ASN A 329 -30.50 -5.81 -20.16
N PRO A 330 -30.67 -6.07 -21.46
CA PRO A 330 -31.19 -7.34 -21.98
C PRO A 330 -30.27 -8.54 -21.70
N TYR A 331 -29.04 -8.31 -21.24
CA TYR A 331 -28.10 -9.36 -20.87
C TYR A 331 -28.36 -9.96 -19.47
N PHE A 332 -29.18 -9.31 -18.63
CA PHE A 332 -29.49 -9.75 -17.27
C PHE A 332 -30.95 -10.15 -17.06
N ASP A 333 -31.79 -10.04 -18.08
CA ASP A 333 -33.20 -10.40 -18.00
C ASP A 333 -33.33 -11.94 -17.99
N ASP A 334 -33.64 -12.49 -16.81
CA ASP A 334 -33.80 -13.93 -16.58
C ASP A 334 -35.17 -14.46 -16.97
N SER A 335 -36.04 -13.61 -17.54
CA SER A 335 -37.39 -14.02 -17.94
C SER A 335 -37.29 -15.23 -18.89
N PRO A 336 -37.57 -16.47 -18.43
CA PRO A 336 -37.51 -17.63 -19.30
C PRO A 336 -38.60 -17.39 -20.33
N GLY A 337 -38.20 -17.33 -21.61
CA GLY A 337 -39.07 -16.94 -22.70
C GLY A 337 -40.44 -17.60 -22.55
N LEU A 338 -41.45 -16.80 -22.20
CA LEU A 338 -42.85 -17.17 -22.32
C LEU A 338 -43.04 -17.49 -23.79
N GLU A 339 -43.05 -18.79 -24.10
CA GLU A 339 -43.30 -19.28 -25.45
C GLU A 339 -44.63 -18.70 -25.92
N VAL A 340 -44.56 -17.77 -26.86
CA VAL A 340 -45.74 -17.33 -27.62
C VAL A 340 -46.29 -18.59 -28.29
N PRO A 341 -47.52 -19.03 -27.96
CA PRO A 341 -48.08 -20.24 -28.57
C PRO A 341 -48.13 -20.02 -30.08
N LYS A 342 -47.42 -20.85 -30.84
CA LYS A 342 -47.55 -20.84 -32.31
C LYS A 342 -49.02 -21.06 -32.66
N PRO A 343 -49.60 -20.25 -33.56
CA PRO A 343 -50.95 -20.50 -34.05
C PRO A 343 -50.96 -21.92 -34.64
N ARG A 344 -51.80 -22.78 -34.08
CA ARG A 344 -52.09 -24.08 -34.70
C ARG A 344 -52.77 -23.77 -36.03
N ASP A 345 -52.13 -24.20 -37.12
CA ASP A 345 -52.76 -24.24 -38.43
C ASP A 345 -54.03 -25.07 -38.31
N LEU A 346 -55.17 -24.36 -38.37
CA LEU A 346 -56.49 -24.95 -38.55
C LEU A 346 -56.58 -25.41 -40.00
N ALA A 347 -56.52 -26.73 -40.19
CA ALA A 347 -57.01 -27.41 -41.37
C ALA A 347 -58.53 -27.60 -41.28
#